data_AF-A0A202DLC0-F1
#
_entry.id   AF-A0A202DLC0-F1
#
_cell.length_a   1.000
_cell.length_b   1.000
_cell.length_c   1.000
_cell.angle_alpha   90.00
_cell.angle_beta   90.00
_cell.angle_gamma   90.00
#
_symmetry.space_group_name_H-M   'P 1'
#
loop_
_entity.id
_entity.type
_entity.pdbx_description
1 polymer ?
#
loop_
_entity_poly.entity_id
_entity_poly.type
_entity_poly.pdbx_seq_one_letter_code
_entity_poly.pdbx_strand_id
1 'polypeptide(L)'
;MQTNPVMLIEENRNQDSIDRWIRLPKNGEREYHSGLSRGMLYELIKEGEIRSVSLKKPGHIRGCRLIWLPSLMDYLKKVAARQDVL
;
A
#
# COMPACT_ATOMS: atom_id res chain seq x y z
N MET A 1 -36.74 -8.03 -18.49
CA MET A 1 -35.57 -7.13 -18.34
C MET A 1 -34.46 -7.96 -17.72
N GLN A 2 -33.55 -8.51 -18.52
CA GLN A 2 -32.41 -9.28 -18.01
C GLN A 2 -31.37 -8.30 -17.47
N THR A 3 -31.07 -8.42 -16.18
CA THR A 3 -29.99 -7.67 -15.53
C THR A 3 -28.66 -8.12 -16.11
N ASN A 4 -27.92 -7.15 -16.65
CA ASN A 4 -26.62 -7.35 -17.28
C ASN A 4 -25.57 -7.75 -16.20
N PRO A 5 -24.94 -8.94 -16.28
CA PRO A 5 -24.02 -9.42 -15.25
C PRO A 5 -22.74 -8.58 -15.10
N VAL A 6 -22.42 -7.71 -16.08
CA VAL A 6 -21.29 -6.77 -15.99
C VAL A 6 -21.51 -5.73 -14.90
N MET A 7 -22.75 -5.29 -14.65
CA MET A 7 -23.06 -4.26 -13.64
C MET A 7 -22.86 -4.77 -12.20
N LEU A 8 -23.10 -6.07 -11.95
CA LEU A 8 -22.88 -6.70 -10.64
C LEU A 8 -21.39 -6.85 -10.27
N ILE A 9 -20.49 -6.82 -11.26
CA ILE A 9 -19.03 -6.89 -11.03
C ILE A 9 -18.50 -5.52 -10.58
N GLU A 10 -19.11 -4.42 -11.06
CA GLU A 10 -18.58 -3.08 -10.80
C GLU A 10 -18.88 -2.56 -9.39
N GLU A 11 -20.02 -2.98 -8.80
CA GLU A 11 -20.51 -2.49 -7.51
C GLU A 11 -19.82 -3.15 -6.30
N ASN A 12 -19.15 -4.30 -6.47
CA ASN A 12 -18.45 -5.01 -5.39
C ASN A 12 -16.96 -4.65 -5.24
N ARG A 13 -16.46 -3.59 -5.89
CA ARG A 13 -15.07 -3.12 -5.73
C ARG A 13 -14.77 -2.44 -4.38
N ASN A 14 -15.80 -2.14 -3.59
CA ASN A 14 -15.68 -1.29 -2.40
C ASN A 14 -15.46 -2.00 -1.06
N GLN A 15 -15.13 -3.29 -1.07
CA GLN A 15 -14.72 -4.00 0.15
C GLN A 15 -13.33 -4.62 0.04
N ASP A 16 -12.40 -3.96 -0.63
CA ASP A 16 -10.98 -4.29 -0.55
C ASP A 16 -10.49 -4.01 0.88
N SER A 17 -10.61 -5.00 1.77
CA SER A 17 -10.12 -4.95 3.14
C SER A 17 -8.71 -4.36 3.17
N ILE A 18 -8.51 -3.31 3.97
CA ILE A 18 -7.24 -2.59 4.11
C ILE A 18 -6.09 -3.52 4.56
N ASP A 19 -6.43 -4.67 5.13
CA ASP A 19 -5.54 -5.72 5.63
C ASP A 19 -4.94 -6.57 4.52
N ARG A 20 -4.04 -5.96 3.74
CA ARG A 20 -3.30 -6.67 2.69
C ARG A 20 -1.86 -6.17 2.52
N TRP A 21 -1.06 -7.01 1.89
CA TRP A 21 0.27 -6.64 1.41
C TRP A 21 0.16 -6.01 0.03
N ILE A 22 0.75 -4.82 -0.13
CA ILE A 22 0.83 -4.12 -1.42
C ILE A 22 2.28 -4.06 -1.89
N ARG A 23 2.46 -3.96 -3.22
CA ARG A 23 3.78 -3.83 -3.81
C ARG A 23 4.32 -2.42 -3.62
N LEU A 24 5.60 -2.29 -3.26
CA LEU A 24 6.29 -1.00 -3.29
C LEU A 24 6.27 -0.46 -4.74
N PRO A 25 5.87 0.81 -4.98
CA PRO A 25 5.74 1.37 -6.34
C PRO A 25 7.07 1.31 -7.09
N LYS A 26 7.05 1.26 -8.43
CA LYS A 26 8.30 1.27 -9.21
C LYS A 26 9.01 2.62 -9.06
N ASN A 27 10.27 2.68 -9.49
CA ASN A 27 10.99 3.95 -9.53
C ASN A 27 10.23 4.95 -10.41
N GLY A 28 10.02 6.17 -9.89
CA GLY A 28 9.26 7.22 -10.58
C GLY A 28 7.74 7.17 -10.38
N GLU A 29 7.19 6.06 -9.86
CA GLU A 29 5.76 5.93 -9.56
C GLU A 29 5.44 6.32 -8.11
N ARG A 30 4.17 6.68 -7.87
CA ARG A 30 3.62 6.93 -6.53
C ARG A 30 2.84 5.70 -6.06
N GLU A 31 2.82 5.48 -4.75
CA GLU A 31 1.97 4.45 -4.17
C GLU A 31 0.50 4.89 -4.28
N TYR A 32 -0.37 3.97 -4.70
CA TYR A 32 -1.74 4.26 -5.11
C TYR A 32 -2.64 4.73 -3.96
N HIS A 33 -2.48 4.16 -2.75
CA HIS A 33 -3.34 4.45 -1.60
C HIS A 33 -2.95 5.72 -0.84
N SER A 34 -1.66 6.06 -0.81
CA SER A 34 -1.10 7.15 -0.01
C SER A 34 -0.52 8.30 -0.82
N GLY A 35 -0.26 8.10 -2.12
CA GLY A 35 0.43 9.08 -2.97
C GLY A 35 1.92 9.24 -2.66
N LEU A 36 2.48 8.50 -1.70
CA LEU A 36 3.86 8.66 -1.29
C LEU A 36 4.85 8.18 -2.36
N SER A 37 6.01 8.83 -2.42
CA SER A 37 7.09 8.40 -3.31
C SER A 37 7.72 7.11 -2.80
N ARG A 38 8.33 6.36 -3.73
CA ARG A 38 9.17 5.21 -3.38
C ARG A 38 10.30 5.56 -2.40
N GLY A 39 10.93 6.74 -2.55
CA GLY A 39 12.01 7.21 -1.69
C GLY A 39 11.55 7.38 -0.24
N MET A 40 10.45 8.09 -0.04
CA MET A 40 9.86 8.28 1.29
C MET A 40 9.42 6.95 1.92
N LEU A 41 8.81 6.05 1.14
CA LEU A 41 8.45 4.73 1.65
C LEU A 41 9.68 3.92 2.10
N TYR A 42 10.82 4.06 1.42
CA TYR A 42 12.07 3.44 1.86
C TYR A 42 12.60 4.05 3.15
N GLU A 43 12.49 5.36 3.33
CA GLU A 43 12.86 6.05 4.58
C GLU A 43 12.01 5.52 5.73
N LEU A 44 10.68 5.48 5.58
CA LEU A 44 9.78 4.93 6.60
C LEU A 44 10.06 3.47 6.93
N ILE A 45 10.41 2.65 5.93
CA ILE A 45 10.82 1.27 6.13
C ILE A 45 12.14 1.19 6.92
N LYS A 46 13.10 2.06 6.60
CA LYS A 46 14.41 2.12 7.26
C LYS A 46 14.28 2.58 8.72
N GLU A 47 13.37 3.50 9.00
CA GLU A 47 13.06 4.02 10.33
C GLU A 47 12.20 3.06 11.16
N GLY A 48 11.61 2.04 10.53
CA GLY A 48 10.75 1.07 11.20
C GLY A 48 9.34 1.58 11.47
N GLU A 49 8.93 2.71 10.89
CA GLU A 49 7.59 3.29 11.04
C GLU A 49 6.52 2.46 10.30
N ILE A 50 6.90 1.70 9.26
CA ILE A 50 5.97 0.83 8.52
C ILE A 50 6.52 -0.58 8.31
N ARG A 51 5.63 -1.58 8.31
CA ARG A 51 6.00 -2.99 8.13
C ARG A 51 6.23 -3.31 6.66
N SER A 52 7.33 -3.98 6.36
CA SER A 52 7.65 -4.46 5.02
C SER A 52 8.30 -5.84 5.03
N VAL A 53 8.20 -6.54 3.90
CA VAL A 53 8.87 -7.84 3.67
C VAL A 53 9.51 -7.84 2.28
N SER A 54 10.67 -8.50 2.14
CA SER A 54 11.30 -8.76 0.85
C SER A 54 11.05 -10.21 0.45
N LEU A 55 10.13 -10.43 -0.48
CA LEU A 55 9.89 -11.75 -1.04
C LEU A 55 10.99 -12.08 -2.06
N LYS A 56 11.84 -13.04 -1.71
CA LYS A 56 12.91 -13.57 -2.58
C LYS A 56 12.89 -15.09 -2.53
N LYS A 57 13.10 -15.72 -3.69
CA LYS A 57 13.38 -17.17 -3.75
C LYS A 57 14.79 -17.43 -3.22
N PRO A 58 15.07 -18.62 -2.65
CA PRO A 58 16.44 -19.03 -2.33
C PRO A 58 17.37 -18.86 -3.54
N GLY A 59 18.60 -18.39 -3.29
CA GLY A 59 19.60 -18.13 -4.34
C GLY A 59 19.38 -16.89 -5.22
N HIS A 60 18.25 -16.17 -5.10
CA HIS A 60 18.01 -14.98 -5.90
C HIS A 60 18.51 -13.70 -5.21
N ILE A 61 19.29 -12.90 -5.94
CA ILE A 61 19.83 -11.61 -5.49
C ILE A 61 18.71 -10.56 -5.39
N ARG A 62 17.75 -10.58 -6.32
CA ARG A 62 16.65 -9.61 -6.40
C ARG A 62 15.34 -10.24 -5.96
N GLY A 63 14.52 -9.46 -5.27
CA GLY A 63 13.19 -9.84 -4.80
C GLY A 63 12.17 -8.73 -5.00
N CYS A 64 10.94 -8.98 -4.57
CA CYS A 64 9.87 -8.00 -4.56
C CYS A 64 9.64 -7.51 -3.12
N ARG A 65 9.76 -6.20 -2.88
CA ARG A 65 9.41 -5.62 -1.59
C ARG A 65 7.92 -5.33 -1.54
N LEU A 66 7.28 -5.85 -0.50
CA LEU A 66 5.89 -5.59 -0.15
C LEU A 66 5.81 -4.76 1.14
N ILE A 67 4.77 -3.95 1.24
CA ILE A 67 4.42 -3.16 2.42
C ILE A 67 3.09 -3.67 2.96
N TRP A 68 2.97 -3.75 4.28
CA TRP A 68 1.69 -4.02 4.93
C TRP A 68 0.87 -2.72 4.96
N LEU A 69 -0.16 -2.63 4.11
CA LEU A 69 -0.94 -1.39 3.93
C LEU A 69 -1.50 -0.82 5.24
N PRO A 70 -2.03 -1.62 6.18
CA PRO A 70 -2.53 -1.07 7.46
C PRO A 70 -1.46 -0.33 8.25
N SER A 71 -0.21 -0.83 8.27
CA SER A 71 0.86 -0.11 8.99
C SER A 71 1.20 1.24 8.37
N LEU A 72 1.11 1.35 7.03
CA LEU A 72 1.26 2.63 6.35
C LEU A 72 0.11 3.58 6.68
N MET A 73 -1.12 3.05 6.70
CA MET A 73 -2.31 3.85 6.98
C MET A 73 -2.35 4.31 8.44
N ASP A 74 -1.89 3.49 9.38
CA ASP A 74 -1.73 3.87 10.79
C ASP A 74 -0.65 4.92 10.99
N TYR A 75 0.47 4.83 10.25
CA TYR A 75 1.47 5.89 10.22
C TYR A 75 0.85 7.23 9.75
N LEU A 76 0.09 7.22 8.66
CA LEU A 76 -0.58 8.41 8.15
C LEU A 76 -1.58 9.00 9.15
N LYS A 77 -2.38 8.17 9.82
CA LYS A 77 -3.27 8.62 10.91
C LYS A 77 -2.49 9.29 12.04
N LYS A 78 -1.37 8.68 12.46
CA LYS A 78 -0.50 9.23 13.52
C LYS A 78 0.14 10.56 13.11
N VAL A 79 0.47 10.74 11.82
CA VAL A 79 1.01 12.00 11.29
C VAL A 79 -0.09 13.05 11.19
N ALA A 80 -1.25 12.70 10.65
CA ALA A 80 -2.41 13.58 10.55
C ALA A 80 -2.92 14.02 11.93
N ALA A 81 -2.82 13.20 12.97
CA ALA A 81 -3.18 13.63 14.32
C ALA A 81 -2.14 14.58 14.97
N ARG A 82 -0.89 14.58 14.48
CA ARG A 82 0.20 15.44 14.97
C ARG A 82 0.27 16.79 14.24
N GLN A 83 -0.16 16.81 12.99
CA GLN A 83 -0.27 18.02 12.20
C GLN A 83 -1.70 18.53 12.37
N ASP A 84 -1.92 19.73 12.88
CA ASP A 84 -3.26 20.31 12.91
C ASP A 84 -3.80 20.37 11.46
N VAL A 85 -4.68 19.43 11.14
CA VAL A 85 -5.36 19.38 9.85
C VAL A 85 -6.43 20.47 9.88
N LEU A 86 -6.27 21.46 9.01
CA LEU A 86 -7.21 22.58 8.82
C LEU A 86 -8.65 22.12 8.57
#